data_AF-A0A966K7D2-F1
#
_entry.id   AF-A0A966K7D2-F1
#
_cell.length_a   1.000
_cell.length_b   1.000
_cell.length_c   1.000
_cell.angle_alpha   90.00
_cell.angle_beta   90.00
_cell.angle_gamma   90.00
#
_symmetry.space_group_name_H-M   'P 1'
#
loop_
_entity.id
_entity.type
_entity.pdbx_description
1 polymer ?
#
loop_
_entity_poly.entity_id
_entity_poly.type
_entity_poly.pdbx_seq_one_letter_code
_entity_poly.pdbx_strand_id
1 'polypeptide(L)'
;AKVIEETQRPAIVMAHNKTLAAQLYGEFRDFFPENSVEYFVSYYDYYQPEAYVPTSDTYIAKDASINEHIEQMRLSATKALLERKDTIVIATVSSIYGLGAPESYLKMVVHLDRGDIINQRDLLRRFSSLQYTRNDLDFRRATFRVRGDTIDVYPADSDNEALRIELFGDEIEKLSWFDPLTGAIINEVPRATIFPKTHYVTPKETVLNCIDSIKEELKERLEYLRSVNKLVEAQRLEERTNYDIEMMRELGYCQGVENYSRYLSGRNPGESPPCLFDYIPKNAIVFIDESHVSVPQIGAMYKGDRSRKETLVEYGFRLPSAMDNRPLKFDEWELLAP
;
A
#
# COMPACT_ATOMS: atom_id res chain seq x y z
N ALA A 1 18.73 -19.77 -5.62
CA ALA A 1 18.22 -20.26 -6.93
C ALA A 1 17.83 -21.74 -6.92
N LYS A 2 18.77 -22.71 -6.85
CA LYS A 2 18.44 -24.15 -7.01
C LYS A 2 17.37 -24.71 -6.08
N VAL A 3 17.35 -24.32 -4.81
CA VAL A 3 16.29 -24.75 -3.87
C VAL A 3 14.91 -24.27 -4.32
N ILE A 4 14.79 -23.06 -4.89
CA ILE A 4 13.52 -22.52 -5.40
C ILE A 4 13.08 -23.29 -6.64
N GLU A 5 14.02 -23.56 -7.56
CA GLU A 5 13.79 -24.39 -8.76
C GLU A 5 13.35 -25.81 -8.40
N GLU A 6 13.98 -26.45 -7.43
CA GLU A 6 13.64 -27.82 -7.03
C GLU A 6 12.29 -27.90 -6.30
N THR A 7 11.99 -26.91 -5.46
CA THR A 7 10.76 -26.92 -4.64
C THR A 7 9.52 -26.39 -5.36
N GLN A 8 9.69 -25.56 -6.41
CA GLN A 8 8.59 -24.95 -7.16
C GLN A 8 7.59 -24.19 -6.25
N ARG A 9 8.12 -23.55 -5.20
CA ARG A 9 7.37 -22.76 -4.22
C ARG A 9 7.61 -21.27 -4.46
N PRO A 10 6.60 -20.40 -4.23
CA PRO A 10 6.83 -18.96 -4.16
C PRO A 10 7.94 -18.66 -3.16
N ALA A 11 8.81 -17.70 -3.46
CA ALA A 11 9.97 -17.43 -2.63
C ALA A 11 10.08 -15.95 -2.26
N ILE A 12 10.48 -15.68 -1.03
CA ILE A 12 10.75 -14.34 -0.54
C ILE A 12 12.21 -14.29 -0.13
N VAL A 13 12.99 -13.38 -0.69
CA VAL A 13 14.41 -13.21 -0.36
C VAL A 13 14.56 -11.87 0.34
N MET A 14 14.84 -11.90 1.64
CA MET A 14 15.00 -10.71 2.46
C MET A 14 16.45 -10.25 2.48
N ALA A 15 16.68 -8.98 2.18
CA ALA A 15 17.98 -8.32 2.25
C ALA A 15 17.95 -7.11 3.19
N HIS A 16 19.04 -6.88 3.92
CA HIS A 16 19.11 -5.82 4.92
C HIS A 16 19.23 -4.38 4.35
N ASN A 17 19.52 -4.23 3.05
CA ASN A 17 19.70 -2.93 2.40
C ASN A 17 19.26 -2.94 0.93
N LYS A 18 18.99 -1.75 0.36
CA LYS A 18 18.49 -1.58 -1.02
C LYS A 18 19.53 -1.97 -2.08
N THR A 19 20.83 -1.80 -1.82
CA THR A 19 21.89 -2.12 -2.78
C THR A 19 21.99 -3.63 -3.01
N LEU A 20 22.05 -4.40 -1.93
CA LEU A 20 22.04 -5.86 -1.98
C LEU A 20 20.74 -6.40 -2.56
N ALA A 21 19.60 -5.82 -2.18
CA ALA A 21 18.31 -6.18 -2.76
C ALA A 21 18.30 -5.96 -4.29
N ALA A 22 18.85 -4.86 -4.79
CA ALA A 22 18.92 -4.59 -6.23
C ALA A 22 19.85 -5.56 -6.97
N GLN A 23 20.97 -5.94 -6.35
CA GLN A 23 21.88 -6.96 -6.90
C GLN A 23 21.18 -8.32 -7.02
N LEU A 24 20.57 -8.79 -5.93
CA LEU A 24 19.80 -10.03 -5.92
C LEU A 24 18.64 -9.99 -6.92
N TYR A 25 17.95 -8.86 -7.05
CA TYR A 25 16.90 -8.70 -8.06
C TYR A 25 17.42 -8.91 -9.49
N GLY A 26 18.56 -8.31 -9.84
CA GLY A 26 19.21 -8.53 -11.14
C GLY A 26 19.62 -9.99 -11.35
N GLU A 27 20.29 -10.59 -10.38
CA GLU A 27 20.73 -11.99 -10.47
C GLU A 27 19.55 -12.96 -10.61
N PHE A 28 18.48 -12.76 -9.85
CA PHE A 28 17.30 -13.64 -9.92
C PHE A 28 16.52 -13.45 -11.21
N ARG A 29 16.47 -12.23 -11.77
CA ARG A 29 15.92 -11.98 -13.11
C ARG A 29 16.69 -12.75 -14.19
N ASP A 30 18.01 -12.82 -14.08
CA ASP A 30 18.86 -13.59 -15.00
C ASP A 30 18.70 -15.11 -14.80
N PHE A 31 18.56 -15.56 -13.56
CA PHE A 31 18.35 -16.99 -13.26
C PHE A 31 16.95 -17.49 -13.66
N PHE A 32 15.93 -16.63 -13.60
CA PHE A 32 14.53 -16.99 -13.78
C PHE A 32 13.80 -16.04 -14.77
N PRO A 33 14.22 -15.99 -16.04
CA PRO A 33 13.71 -15.01 -17.01
C PRO A 33 12.22 -15.16 -17.34
N GLU A 34 11.68 -16.38 -17.21
CA GLU A 34 10.27 -16.70 -17.51
C GLU A 34 9.35 -16.65 -16.28
N ASN A 35 9.93 -16.45 -15.08
CA ASN A 35 9.18 -16.38 -13.83
C ASN A 35 8.95 -14.93 -13.39
N SER A 36 8.01 -14.75 -12.46
CA SER A 36 7.72 -13.43 -11.88
C SER A 36 8.74 -13.14 -10.78
N VAL A 37 9.82 -12.46 -11.14
CA VAL A 37 10.80 -11.93 -10.20
C VAL A 37 10.46 -10.48 -9.92
N GLU A 38 10.13 -10.20 -8.66
CA GLU A 38 9.52 -8.95 -8.20
C GLU A 38 10.39 -8.25 -7.16
N TYR A 39 10.21 -6.94 -7.02
CA TYR A 39 11.04 -6.10 -6.15
C TYR A 39 10.18 -5.33 -5.14
N PHE A 40 10.44 -5.54 -3.84
CA PHE A 40 9.64 -4.97 -2.75
C PHE A 40 10.50 -4.25 -1.71
N VAL A 41 10.83 -2.99 -2.01
CA VAL A 41 11.59 -2.13 -1.10
C VAL A 41 10.83 -0.85 -0.80
N SER A 42 11.34 -0.03 0.13
CA SER A 42 10.76 1.29 0.35
C SER A 42 10.81 2.12 -0.93
N TYR A 43 9.63 2.51 -1.40
CA TYR A 43 9.36 3.45 -2.49
C TYR A 43 9.71 4.90 -2.19
N TYR A 44 10.22 5.22 -1.00
CA TYR A 44 10.72 6.56 -0.72
C TYR A 44 12.17 6.71 -1.18
N ASP A 45 12.43 7.70 -2.03
CA ASP A 45 13.79 8.18 -2.34
C ASP A 45 14.32 9.03 -1.19
N TYR A 46 13.43 9.84 -0.61
CA TYR A 46 13.66 10.61 0.61
C TYR A 46 12.49 10.40 1.55
N TYR A 47 12.77 10.18 2.84
CA TYR A 47 11.75 10.02 3.86
C TYR A 47 12.19 10.63 5.18
N GLN A 48 11.43 11.61 5.63
CA GLN A 48 11.51 12.22 6.94
C GLN A 48 10.22 11.88 7.70
N PRO A 49 10.31 11.08 8.77
CA PRO A 49 9.13 10.74 9.55
C PRO A 49 8.61 11.95 10.32
N GLU A 50 7.32 11.93 10.60
CA GLU A 50 6.73 12.80 11.62
C GLU A 50 7.39 12.51 12.98
N ALA A 51 7.85 13.55 13.66
CA ALA A 51 8.48 13.44 14.98
C ALA A 51 8.27 14.73 15.78
N TYR A 52 8.40 14.61 17.10
CA TYR A 52 8.45 15.76 18.00
C TYR A 52 9.67 15.62 18.89
N VAL A 53 10.43 16.71 19.05
CA VAL A 53 11.64 16.76 19.88
C VAL A 53 11.33 17.64 21.09
N PRO A 54 11.01 17.05 22.27
CA PRO A 54 10.55 17.81 23.43
C PRO A 54 11.59 18.81 23.95
N THR A 55 12.88 18.47 23.86
CA THR A 55 13.98 19.31 24.38
C THR A 55 14.09 20.65 23.68
N SER A 56 13.63 20.75 22.43
CA SER A 56 13.68 21.98 21.62
C SER A 56 12.28 22.47 21.20
N ASP A 57 11.22 21.86 21.75
CA ASP A 57 9.82 22.11 21.38
C ASP A 57 9.61 22.14 19.84
N THR A 58 10.26 21.22 19.13
CA THR A 58 10.27 21.24 17.66
C THR A 58 9.41 20.12 17.11
N TYR A 59 8.34 20.49 16.42
CA TYR A 59 7.57 19.57 15.58
C TYR A 59 8.22 19.44 14.21
N ILE A 60 8.46 18.21 13.80
CA ILE A 60 9.00 17.84 12.51
C ILE A 60 7.87 17.23 11.70
N ALA A 61 7.41 17.95 10.67
CA ALA A 61 6.40 17.43 9.76
C ALA A 61 6.96 16.26 8.94
N LYS A 62 6.06 15.33 8.58
CA LYS A 62 6.36 14.29 7.59
C LYS A 62 6.68 14.96 6.27
N ASP A 63 7.81 14.60 5.68
CA ASP A 63 8.19 14.99 4.33
C ASP A 63 8.77 13.79 3.60
N ALA A 64 8.38 13.58 2.35
CA ALA A 64 8.79 12.40 1.61
C ALA A 64 8.69 12.61 0.10
N SER A 65 9.64 12.00 -0.61
CA SER A 65 9.61 11.89 -2.06
C SER A 65 9.38 10.44 -2.45
N ILE A 66 8.35 10.19 -3.25
CA ILE A 66 7.97 8.85 -3.72
C ILE A 66 8.60 8.61 -5.09
N ASN A 67 9.22 7.45 -5.24
CA ASN A 67 9.68 6.91 -6.50
C ASN A 67 8.54 6.12 -7.15
N GLU A 68 7.91 6.69 -8.18
CA GLU A 68 6.76 6.08 -8.87
C GLU A 68 7.11 4.70 -9.48
N HIS A 69 8.36 4.47 -9.88
CA HIS A 69 8.77 3.17 -10.43
C HIS A 69 8.83 2.10 -9.34
N ILE A 70 9.41 2.40 -8.17
CA ILE A 70 9.41 1.46 -7.05
C ILE A 70 8.00 1.21 -6.51
N GLU A 71 7.12 2.22 -6.52
CA GLU A 71 5.70 2.02 -6.17
C GLU A 71 5.03 1.00 -7.10
N GLN A 72 5.24 1.15 -8.41
CA GLN A 72 4.75 0.20 -9.41
C GLN A 72 5.28 -1.21 -9.16
N MET A 73 6.60 -1.37 -8.92
CA MET A 73 7.19 -2.68 -8.63
C MET A 73 6.60 -3.33 -7.36
N ARG A 74 6.26 -2.53 -6.34
CA ARG A 74 5.60 -3.04 -5.13
C ARG A 74 4.18 -3.53 -5.40
N LEU A 75 3.42 -2.81 -6.22
CA LEU A 75 2.07 -3.21 -6.63
C LEU A 75 2.13 -4.49 -7.47
N SER A 76 3.07 -4.56 -8.42
CA SER A 76 3.38 -5.76 -9.21
C SER A 76 3.67 -6.95 -8.31
N ALA A 77 4.54 -6.78 -7.30
CA ALA A 77 4.88 -7.85 -6.36
C ALA A 77 3.66 -8.41 -5.61
N THR A 78 2.80 -7.55 -5.07
CA THR A 78 1.60 -8.00 -4.35
C THR A 78 0.59 -8.67 -5.28
N LYS A 79 0.43 -8.18 -6.51
CA LYS A 79 -0.42 -8.81 -7.52
C LYS A 79 0.12 -10.18 -7.91
N ALA A 80 1.42 -10.28 -8.20
CA ALA A 80 2.06 -11.53 -8.57
C ALA A 80 1.94 -12.59 -7.47
N LEU A 81 2.04 -12.22 -6.20
CA LEU A 81 1.83 -13.15 -5.08
C LEU A 81 0.40 -13.70 -5.01
N LEU A 82 -0.59 -12.94 -5.48
CA LEU A 82 -2.00 -13.33 -5.48
C LEU A 82 -2.38 -14.15 -6.72
N GLU A 83 -1.80 -13.83 -7.88
CA GLU A 83 -2.20 -14.41 -9.17
C GLU A 83 -1.32 -15.58 -9.62
N ARG A 84 -0.06 -15.65 -9.16
CA ARG A 84 0.95 -16.58 -9.68
C ARG A 84 1.52 -17.47 -8.58
N LYS A 85 1.97 -18.67 -8.99
CA LYS A 85 2.63 -19.64 -8.11
C LYS A 85 4.15 -19.62 -8.22
N ASP A 86 4.67 -19.00 -9.28
CA ASP A 86 6.08 -18.95 -9.63
C ASP A 86 6.71 -17.58 -9.33
N THR A 87 6.24 -16.96 -8.24
CA THR A 87 6.63 -15.60 -7.83
C THR A 87 7.82 -15.64 -6.88
N ILE A 88 8.85 -14.86 -7.18
CA ILE A 88 10.02 -14.64 -6.33
C ILE A 88 10.10 -13.16 -5.99
N VAL A 89 9.93 -12.79 -4.72
CA VAL A 89 9.99 -11.39 -4.29
C VAL A 89 11.29 -11.11 -3.55
N ILE A 90 12.10 -10.19 -4.08
CA ILE A 90 13.27 -9.66 -3.38
C ILE A 90 12.81 -8.47 -2.53
N ALA A 91 12.92 -8.58 -1.22
CA ALA A 91 12.37 -7.62 -0.28
C ALA A 91 13.38 -7.09 0.73
N THR A 92 13.17 -5.87 1.20
CA THR A 92 13.85 -5.36 2.41
C THR A 92 12.91 -5.45 3.60
N VAL A 93 13.31 -4.94 4.77
CA VAL A 93 12.42 -4.75 5.92
C VAL A 93 11.15 -3.95 5.61
N SER A 94 11.03 -3.32 4.43
CA SER A 94 9.74 -2.79 3.99
C SER A 94 8.62 -3.85 3.92
N SER A 95 8.93 -5.15 3.83
CA SER A 95 7.95 -6.23 3.81
C SER A 95 7.21 -6.42 5.13
N ILE A 96 7.80 -5.98 6.25
CA ILE A 96 7.19 -6.07 7.59
C ILE A 96 6.44 -4.79 7.99
N TYR A 97 6.38 -3.79 7.11
CA TYR A 97 5.60 -2.57 7.33
C TYR A 97 4.17 -2.70 6.82
N GLY A 98 3.29 -1.86 7.38
CA GLY A 98 1.89 -1.80 7.04
C GLY A 98 1.61 -1.71 5.53
N LEU A 99 0.58 -2.44 5.10
CA LEU A 99 -0.13 -2.39 3.83
C LEU A 99 -1.64 -2.47 4.15
N GLY A 100 -2.49 -2.16 3.18
CA GLY A 100 -3.90 -2.53 3.29
C GLY A 100 -4.05 -4.05 3.33
N ALA A 101 -5.11 -4.51 4.01
CA ALA A 101 -5.43 -5.93 4.08
C ALA A 101 -5.64 -6.50 2.67
N PRO A 102 -5.12 -7.71 2.35
CA PRO A 102 -5.32 -8.33 1.04
C PRO A 102 -6.79 -8.39 0.62
N GLU A 103 -7.70 -8.71 1.55
CA GLU A 103 -9.13 -8.80 1.28
C GLU A 103 -9.75 -7.44 0.95
N SER A 104 -9.29 -6.37 1.62
CA SER A 104 -9.74 -5.01 1.33
C SER A 104 -9.20 -4.51 -0.01
N TYR A 105 -7.94 -4.81 -0.32
CA TYR A 105 -7.32 -4.50 -1.60
C TYR A 105 -8.04 -5.22 -2.76
N LEU A 106 -8.34 -6.51 -2.58
CA LEU A 106 -9.09 -7.34 -3.54
C LEU A 106 -10.58 -6.98 -3.65
N LYS A 107 -11.17 -6.27 -2.68
CA LYS A 107 -12.54 -5.75 -2.84
C LYS A 107 -12.61 -4.53 -3.76
N MET A 108 -11.50 -3.84 -3.95
CA MET A 108 -11.45 -2.63 -4.74
C MET A 108 -11.20 -2.88 -6.23
N VAL A 109 -10.59 -4.03 -6.62
CA VAL A 109 -10.28 -4.35 -8.02
C VAL A 109 -11.48 -4.21 -8.95
N VAL A 110 -11.21 -3.72 -10.15
CA VAL A 110 -12.19 -3.62 -11.23
C VAL A 110 -11.92 -4.76 -12.21
N HIS A 111 -12.84 -5.72 -12.25
CA HIS A 111 -12.87 -6.76 -13.28
C HIS A 111 -13.68 -6.27 -14.47
N LEU A 112 -13.17 -6.56 -15.67
CA LEU A 112 -13.78 -6.23 -16.95
C LEU A 112 -13.84 -7.52 -17.79
N ASP A 113 -15.02 -7.88 -18.27
CA ASP A 113 -15.23 -8.95 -19.26
C ASP A 113 -15.84 -8.36 -20.53
N ARG A 114 -15.46 -8.91 -21.67
CA ARG A 114 -16.08 -8.54 -22.94
C ARG A 114 -17.55 -8.98 -22.94
N GLY A 115 -18.43 -8.06 -23.29
CA GLY A 115 -19.89 -8.23 -23.23
C GLY A 115 -20.52 -7.77 -21.92
N ASP A 116 -19.72 -7.28 -20.94
CA ASP A 116 -20.27 -6.68 -19.74
C ASP A 116 -21.08 -5.42 -20.07
N ILE A 117 -22.27 -5.31 -19.48
CA ILE A 117 -23.09 -4.10 -19.55
C ILE A 117 -22.65 -3.15 -18.44
N ILE A 118 -21.93 -2.10 -18.79
CA ILE A 118 -21.44 -1.07 -17.88
C ILE A 118 -21.55 0.32 -18.51
N ASN A 119 -22.19 1.23 -17.77
CA ASN A 119 -22.23 2.62 -18.19
C ASN A 119 -20.84 3.27 -18.09
N GLN A 120 -20.44 4.03 -19.11
CA GLN A 120 -19.16 4.74 -19.13
C GLN A 120 -18.91 5.53 -17.84
N ARG A 121 -19.88 6.32 -17.37
CA ARG A 121 -19.71 7.17 -16.17
C ARG A 121 -19.49 6.36 -14.91
N ASP A 122 -20.08 5.17 -14.82
CA ASP A 122 -19.92 4.28 -13.68
C ASP A 122 -18.52 3.68 -13.65
N LEU A 123 -18.01 3.30 -14.81
CA LEU A 123 -16.63 2.82 -14.95
C LEU A 123 -15.62 3.91 -14.57
N LEU A 124 -15.81 5.16 -15.01
CA LEU A 124 -14.94 6.27 -14.60
C LEU A 124 -14.98 6.51 -13.08
N ARG A 125 -16.16 6.42 -12.47
CA ARG A 125 -16.28 6.52 -11.00
C ARG A 125 -15.54 5.39 -10.28
N ARG A 126 -15.58 4.16 -10.81
CA ARG A 126 -14.80 3.03 -10.28
C ARG A 126 -13.31 3.28 -10.39
N PHE A 127 -12.79 3.79 -11.51
CA PHE A 127 -11.37 4.16 -11.61
C PHE A 127 -10.97 5.28 -10.65
N SER A 128 -11.82 6.30 -10.46
CA SER A 128 -11.58 7.31 -9.42
C SER A 128 -11.55 6.70 -8.02
N SER A 129 -12.38 5.69 -7.72
CA SER A 129 -12.37 4.99 -6.44
C SER A 129 -11.11 4.15 -6.21
N LEU A 130 -10.46 3.71 -7.30
CA LEU A 130 -9.13 3.11 -7.29
C LEU A 130 -7.98 4.13 -7.12
N GLN A 131 -8.32 5.41 -6.94
CA GLN A 131 -7.41 6.56 -6.89
C GLN A 131 -6.66 6.86 -8.20
N TYR A 132 -7.24 6.45 -9.33
CA TYR A 132 -6.71 6.85 -10.63
C TYR A 132 -7.17 8.26 -10.94
N THR A 133 -6.31 9.01 -11.64
CA THR A 133 -6.61 10.39 -12.02
C THR A 133 -7.02 10.46 -13.48
N ARG A 134 -8.11 11.16 -13.80
CA ARG A 134 -8.45 11.44 -15.19
C ARG A 134 -7.45 12.44 -15.77
N ASN A 135 -6.78 12.10 -16.87
CA ASN A 135 -5.87 13.00 -17.56
C ASN A 135 -5.90 12.74 -19.08
N ASP A 136 -6.60 13.61 -19.81
CA ASP A 136 -6.78 13.48 -21.25
C ASP A 136 -5.55 13.96 -22.06
N LEU A 137 -4.66 14.75 -21.44
CA LEU A 137 -3.46 15.34 -22.08
C LEU A 137 -2.21 14.51 -21.83
N ASP A 138 -1.94 14.18 -20.56
CA ASP A 138 -0.75 13.46 -20.12
C ASP A 138 -1.14 12.07 -19.61
N PHE A 139 -1.00 11.07 -20.48
CA PHE A 139 -1.38 9.69 -20.21
C PHE A 139 -0.20 8.91 -19.65
N ARG A 140 -0.17 8.80 -18.32
CA ARG A 140 0.87 8.11 -17.55
C ARG A 140 0.27 7.08 -16.58
N ARG A 141 1.12 6.30 -15.91
CA ARG A 141 0.67 5.29 -14.94
C ARG A 141 -0.31 5.87 -13.93
N ALA A 142 -1.28 5.05 -13.53
CA ALA A 142 -2.37 5.41 -12.62
C ALA A 142 -3.26 6.57 -13.12
N THR A 143 -3.36 6.75 -14.44
CA THR A 143 -4.31 7.67 -15.08
C THR A 143 -5.25 6.95 -16.02
N PHE A 144 -6.37 7.59 -16.32
CA PHE A 144 -7.28 7.18 -17.39
C PHE A 144 -7.71 8.38 -18.22
N ARG A 145 -8.10 8.14 -19.47
CA ARG A 145 -8.60 9.16 -20.41
C ARG A 145 -9.77 8.63 -21.21
N VAL A 146 -10.58 9.54 -21.74
CA VAL A 146 -11.77 9.20 -22.52
C VAL A 146 -11.72 9.84 -23.90
N ARG A 147 -11.93 9.05 -24.94
CA ARG A 147 -11.95 9.47 -26.34
C ARG A 147 -13.17 8.87 -27.04
N GLY A 148 -14.29 9.59 -27.02
CA GLY A 148 -15.57 9.07 -27.51
C GLY A 148 -16.02 7.87 -26.67
N ASP A 149 -16.17 6.72 -27.33
CA ASP A 149 -16.60 5.46 -26.71
C ASP A 149 -15.42 4.60 -26.24
N THR A 150 -14.19 5.12 -26.36
CA THR A 150 -12.98 4.45 -25.89
C THR A 150 -12.50 5.06 -24.57
N ILE A 151 -12.20 4.18 -23.61
CA ILE A 151 -11.55 4.53 -22.35
C ILE A 151 -10.19 3.85 -22.34
N ASP A 152 -9.12 4.65 -22.24
CA ASP A 152 -7.78 4.11 -22.00
C ASP A 152 -7.47 4.27 -20.51
N VAL A 153 -7.01 3.20 -19.86
CA VAL A 153 -6.52 3.21 -18.46
C VAL A 153 -5.12 2.65 -18.42
N TYR A 154 -4.20 3.32 -17.74
CA TYR A 154 -2.84 2.85 -17.54
C TYR A 154 -2.73 2.30 -16.11
N PRO A 155 -2.73 0.95 -15.91
CA PRO A 155 -2.65 0.36 -14.58
C PRO A 155 -1.44 0.82 -13.79
N ALA A 156 -1.60 0.98 -12.48
CA ALA A 156 -0.54 1.42 -11.59
C ALA A 156 0.54 0.35 -11.35
N ASP A 157 0.18 -0.93 -11.49
CA ASP A 157 1.06 -2.09 -11.38
C ASP A 157 1.75 -2.46 -12.71
N SER A 158 1.32 -1.88 -13.83
CA SER A 158 1.86 -2.20 -15.15
C SER A 158 3.19 -1.50 -15.39
N ASP A 159 4.17 -2.21 -15.96
CA ASP A 159 5.46 -1.61 -16.32
C ASP A 159 5.34 -0.74 -17.57
N ASN A 160 4.72 -1.26 -18.63
CA ASN A 160 4.69 -0.65 -19.96
C ASN A 160 3.41 -0.87 -20.78
N GLU A 161 2.37 -1.49 -20.22
CA GLU A 161 1.12 -1.78 -20.96
C GLU A 161 -0.05 -1.00 -20.39
N ALA A 162 -0.85 -0.39 -21.26
CA ALA A 162 -2.13 0.21 -20.91
C ALA A 162 -3.29 -0.60 -21.50
N LEU A 163 -4.44 -0.53 -20.85
CA LEU A 163 -5.65 -1.20 -21.30
C LEU A 163 -6.54 -0.20 -22.03
N ARG A 164 -6.95 -0.57 -23.25
CA ARG A 164 -8.01 0.09 -24.01
C ARG A 164 -9.30 -0.68 -23.85
N ILE A 165 -10.36 0.04 -23.49
CA ILE A 165 -11.72 -0.45 -23.29
C ILE A 165 -12.60 0.25 -24.32
N GLU A 166 -13.09 -0.47 -25.31
CA GLU A 166 -13.99 0.06 -26.34
C GLU A 166 -15.42 -0.34 -25.98
N LEU A 167 -16.30 0.66 -25.90
CA LEU A 167 -17.70 0.48 -25.59
C LEU A 167 -18.55 0.61 -26.86
N PHE A 168 -19.63 -0.16 -26.94
CA PHE A 168 -20.72 0.04 -27.89
C PHE A 168 -22.00 0.36 -27.11
N GLY A 169 -22.29 1.65 -26.94
CA GLY A 169 -23.33 2.10 -26.01
C GLY A 169 -22.91 1.83 -24.55
N ASP A 170 -23.61 0.91 -23.89
CA ASP A 170 -23.33 0.49 -22.51
C ASP A 170 -22.70 -0.92 -22.44
N GLU A 171 -22.21 -1.48 -23.55
CA GLU A 171 -21.57 -2.81 -23.58
C GLU A 171 -20.07 -2.71 -23.85
N ILE A 172 -19.25 -3.49 -23.14
CA ILE A 172 -17.82 -3.66 -23.47
C ILE A 172 -17.69 -4.50 -24.74
N GLU A 173 -17.43 -3.86 -25.87
CA GLU A 173 -17.23 -4.54 -27.16
C GLU A 173 -15.84 -5.18 -27.22
N LYS A 174 -14.82 -4.49 -26.70
CA LYS A 174 -13.42 -4.91 -26.87
C LYS A 174 -12.52 -4.46 -25.72
N LEU A 175 -11.60 -5.36 -25.34
CA LEU A 175 -10.50 -5.09 -24.41
C LEU A 175 -9.18 -5.40 -25.11
N SER A 176 -8.26 -4.43 -25.13
CA SER A 176 -6.95 -4.58 -25.78
C SER A 176 -5.84 -3.98 -24.94
N TRP A 177 -4.76 -4.72 -24.70
CA TRP A 177 -3.53 -4.16 -24.18
C TRP A 177 -2.77 -3.46 -25.30
N PHE A 178 -2.20 -2.31 -25.00
CA PHE A 178 -1.47 -1.50 -25.97
C PHE A 178 -0.29 -0.77 -25.31
N ASP A 179 0.71 -0.44 -26.12
CA ASP A 179 1.84 0.38 -25.69
C ASP A 179 1.38 1.85 -25.56
N PRO A 180 1.41 2.46 -24.35
CA PRO A 180 0.95 3.82 -24.11
C PRO A 180 1.80 4.90 -24.80
N LEU A 181 3.05 4.59 -25.18
CA LEU A 181 3.96 5.50 -25.88
C LEU A 181 3.70 5.50 -27.38
N THR A 182 3.56 4.32 -27.99
CA THR A 182 3.42 4.19 -29.45
C THR A 182 1.97 4.10 -29.92
N GLY A 183 1.05 3.69 -29.03
CA GLY A 183 -0.34 3.40 -29.36
C GLY A 183 -0.56 2.05 -30.05
N ALA A 184 0.48 1.24 -30.23
CA ALA A 184 0.41 -0.05 -30.89
C ALA A 184 -0.34 -1.06 -30.01
N ILE A 185 -1.33 -1.75 -30.60
CA ILE A 185 -2.03 -2.86 -29.91
C ILE A 185 -1.07 -4.04 -29.77
N ILE A 186 -0.92 -4.54 -28.55
CA ILE A 186 -0.10 -5.70 -28.21
C ILE A 186 -0.93 -6.96 -28.42
N ASN A 187 -2.07 -7.05 -27.73
CA ASN A 187 -2.99 -8.17 -27.84
C ASN A 187 -4.41 -7.79 -27.38
N GLU A 188 -5.39 -8.51 -27.92
CA GLU A 188 -6.78 -8.46 -27.47
C GLU A 188 -7.01 -9.54 -26.42
N VAL A 189 -7.78 -9.20 -25.38
CA VAL A 189 -8.07 -10.12 -24.26
C VAL A 189 -9.57 -10.19 -24.02
N PRO A 190 -10.09 -11.36 -23.58
CA PRO A 190 -11.50 -11.45 -23.20
C PRO A 190 -11.76 -10.75 -21.86
N ARG A 191 -10.76 -10.68 -20.98
CA ARG A 191 -10.88 -10.17 -19.61
C ARG A 191 -9.66 -9.35 -19.23
N ALA A 192 -9.87 -8.36 -18.38
CA ALA A 192 -8.80 -7.61 -17.75
C ALA A 192 -9.19 -7.23 -16.31
N THR A 193 -8.18 -7.10 -15.44
CA THR A 193 -8.38 -6.65 -14.05
C THR A 193 -7.51 -5.42 -13.80
N ILE A 194 -8.11 -4.36 -13.27
CA ILE A 194 -7.42 -3.13 -12.89
C ILE A 194 -7.32 -3.07 -11.37
N PHE A 195 -6.09 -3.01 -10.88
CA PHE A 195 -5.78 -2.95 -9.45
C PHE A 195 -5.71 -1.50 -8.94
N PRO A 196 -5.96 -1.27 -7.64
CA PRO A 196 -5.82 0.06 -7.04
C PRO A 196 -4.43 0.65 -7.17
N LYS A 197 -4.35 1.99 -7.26
CA LYS A 197 -3.09 2.75 -7.34
C LYS A 197 -2.20 2.58 -6.10
N THR A 198 -2.79 2.26 -4.96
CA THR A 198 -2.06 2.19 -3.68
C THR A 198 -2.54 1.02 -2.84
N HIS A 199 -1.63 0.45 -2.03
CA HIS A 199 -1.96 -0.57 -1.04
C HIS A 199 -2.86 -0.05 0.09
N TYR A 200 -2.96 1.27 0.28
CA TYR A 200 -3.77 1.86 1.35
C TYR A 200 -5.19 2.23 0.93
N VAL A 201 -5.62 1.80 -0.26
CA VAL A 201 -6.97 2.07 -0.72
C VAL A 201 -7.96 1.42 0.23
N THR A 202 -8.97 2.19 0.63
CA THR A 202 -10.00 1.72 1.56
C THR A 202 -11.36 2.18 1.02
N PRO A 203 -12.40 1.31 1.02
CA PRO A 203 -13.74 1.73 0.62
C PRO A 203 -14.22 2.93 1.45
N LYS A 204 -14.90 3.88 0.79
CA LYS A 204 -15.40 5.09 1.47
C LYS A 204 -16.29 4.75 2.68
N GLU A 205 -17.11 3.70 2.56
CA GLU A 205 -17.95 3.22 3.66
C GLU A 205 -17.14 2.79 4.89
N THR A 206 -16.03 2.07 4.69
CA THR A 206 -15.13 1.67 5.79
C THR A 206 -14.52 2.88 6.48
N VAL A 207 -14.12 3.91 5.73
CA VAL A 207 -13.61 5.17 6.28
C VAL A 207 -14.69 5.89 7.09
N LEU A 208 -15.93 5.92 6.61
CA LEU A 208 -17.03 6.57 7.33
C LEU A 208 -17.41 5.82 8.61
N ASN A 209 -17.45 4.49 8.55
CA ASN A 209 -17.82 3.63 9.67
C ASN A 209 -16.80 3.72 10.82
N CYS A 210 -15.53 4.06 10.54
CA CYS A 210 -14.51 4.13 11.56
C CYS A 210 -14.47 5.47 12.31
N ILE A 211 -15.14 6.52 11.81
CA ILE A 211 -15.11 7.86 12.41
C ILE A 211 -15.63 7.87 13.84
N ASP A 212 -16.68 7.12 14.13
CA ASP A 212 -17.28 7.11 15.46
C ASP A 212 -16.33 6.48 16.49
N SER A 213 -15.60 5.43 16.12
CA SER A 213 -14.56 4.83 16.97
C SER A 213 -13.35 5.75 17.18
N ILE A 214 -12.99 6.57 16.18
CA ILE A 214 -11.94 7.59 16.32
C ILE A 214 -12.39 8.68 17.30
N LYS A 215 -13.65 9.12 17.21
CA LYS A 215 -14.23 10.13 18.12
C LYS A 215 -14.31 9.64 19.55
N GLU A 216 -14.63 8.37 19.75
CA GLU A 216 -14.68 7.75 21.07
C GLU A 216 -13.28 7.76 21.73
N GLU A 217 -12.25 7.28 21.03
CA GLU A 217 -10.87 7.32 21.54
C GLU A 217 -10.38 8.76 21.74
N LEU A 218 -10.75 9.69 20.85
CA LEU A 218 -10.43 11.10 21.03
C LEU A 218 -11.03 11.63 22.34
N LYS A 219 -12.32 11.37 22.59
CA LYS A 219 -12.99 11.83 23.81
C LYS A 219 -12.30 11.30 25.06
N GLU A 220 -12.06 9.99 25.14
CA GLU A 220 -11.36 9.36 26.27
C GLU A 220 -9.97 9.95 26.47
N ARG A 221 -9.21 10.14 25.38
CA ARG A 221 -7.87 10.70 25.44
C ARG A 221 -7.85 12.15 25.90
N LEU A 222 -8.81 12.96 25.47
CA LEU A 222 -8.96 14.35 25.90
C LEU A 222 -9.32 14.44 27.38
N GLU A 223 -10.23 13.60 27.88
CA GLU A 223 -10.56 13.51 29.31
C GLU A 223 -9.31 13.18 30.14
N TYR A 224 -8.52 12.19 29.71
CA TYR A 224 -7.26 11.85 30.35
C TYR A 224 -6.27 13.04 30.35
N LEU A 225 -5.99 13.64 29.20
CA LEU A 225 -5.02 14.75 29.09
C LEU A 225 -5.43 15.95 29.96
N ARG A 226 -6.71 16.30 29.98
CA ARG A 226 -7.26 17.37 30.83
C ARG A 226 -7.15 17.03 32.32
N SER A 227 -7.37 15.77 32.71
CA SER A 227 -7.25 15.32 34.12
C SER A 227 -5.83 15.45 34.69
N VAL A 228 -4.81 15.35 33.83
CA VAL A 228 -3.40 15.51 34.20
C VAL A 228 -2.84 16.90 33.86
N ASN A 229 -3.71 17.89 33.61
CA ASN A 229 -3.35 19.28 33.25
C ASN A 229 -2.48 19.43 31.98
N LYS A 230 -2.49 18.46 31.07
CA LYS A 230 -1.87 18.55 29.75
C LYS A 230 -2.80 19.25 28.75
N LEU A 231 -3.08 20.53 29.01
CA LEU A 231 -4.11 21.31 28.29
C LEU A 231 -3.70 21.65 26.85
N VAL A 232 -2.41 21.92 26.61
CA VAL A 232 -1.89 22.25 25.26
C VAL A 232 -1.92 21.01 24.37
N GLU A 233 -1.54 19.85 24.91
CA GLU A 233 -1.61 18.57 24.23
C GLU A 233 -3.05 18.19 23.90
N ALA A 234 -3.99 18.44 24.83
CA ALA A 234 -5.40 18.19 24.60
C ALA A 234 -5.94 19.05 23.45
N GLN A 235 -5.67 20.36 23.47
CA GLN A 235 -6.09 21.27 22.40
C GLN A 235 -5.50 20.86 21.04
N ARG A 236 -4.20 20.58 20.99
CA ARG A 236 -3.50 20.13 19.78
C ARG A 236 -4.10 18.86 19.19
N LEU A 237 -4.39 17.88 20.05
CA LEU A 237 -4.97 16.61 19.63
C LEU A 237 -6.39 16.79 19.09
N GLU A 238 -7.19 17.61 19.76
CA GLU A 238 -8.57 17.91 19.40
C GLU A 238 -8.65 18.60 18.03
N GLU A 239 -7.87 19.67 17.82
CA GLU A 239 -7.85 20.42 16.56
C GLU A 239 -7.44 19.52 15.38
N ARG A 240 -6.33 18.79 15.54
CA ARG A 240 -5.81 17.93 14.47
C ARG A 240 -6.75 16.77 14.15
N THR A 241 -7.26 16.08 15.17
CA THR A 241 -8.11 14.90 14.94
C THR A 241 -9.44 15.30 14.31
N ASN A 242 -10.03 16.44 14.72
CA ASN A 242 -11.26 16.94 14.10
C ASN A 242 -11.05 17.35 12.64
N TYR A 243 -9.91 17.98 12.31
CA TYR A 243 -9.56 18.28 10.92
C TYR A 243 -9.43 17.00 10.09
N ASP A 244 -8.70 15.99 10.58
CA ASP A 244 -8.56 14.70 9.88
C ASP A 244 -9.93 14.02 9.67
N ILE A 245 -10.82 14.06 10.66
CA ILE A 245 -12.20 13.55 10.55
C ILE A 245 -13.01 14.30 9.49
N GLU A 246 -12.90 15.63 9.42
CA GLU A 246 -13.61 16.43 8.41
C GLU A 246 -13.15 16.05 7.00
N MET A 247 -11.83 15.93 6.79
CA MET A 247 -11.24 15.48 5.53
C MET A 247 -11.71 14.07 5.15
N MET A 248 -11.76 13.13 6.11
CA MET A 248 -12.29 11.79 5.89
C MET A 248 -13.76 11.79 5.46
N ARG A 249 -14.60 12.70 6.00
CA ARG A 249 -16.02 12.79 5.63
C ARG A 249 -16.22 13.33 4.22
N GLU A 250 -15.55 14.43 3.91
CA GLU A 250 -15.70 15.14 2.64
C GLU A 250 -15.04 14.39 1.49
N LEU A 251 -13.76 14.02 1.66
CA LEU A 251 -12.93 13.45 0.59
C LEU A 251 -12.85 11.92 0.62
N GLY A 252 -13.21 11.28 1.73
CA GLY A 252 -13.01 9.84 1.92
C GLY A 252 -11.57 9.44 2.28
N TYR A 253 -10.68 10.41 2.55
CA TYR A 253 -9.32 10.20 3.03
C TYR A 253 -8.77 11.48 3.69
N CYS A 254 -7.67 11.37 4.43
CA CYS A 254 -6.92 12.51 4.96
C CYS A 254 -5.42 12.31 4.74
N GLN A 255 -4.61 13.36 4.95
CA GLN A 255 -3.16 13.18 5.00
C GLN A 255 -2.76 12.45 6.28
N GLY A 256 -1.88 11.46 6.16
CA GLY A 256 -1.49 10.65 7.31
C GLY A 256 -2.55 9.63 7.74
N VAL A 257 -3.45 9.24 6.82
CA VAL A 257 -4.53 8.27 7.04
C VAL A 257 -4.03 6.94 7.62
N GLU A 258 -2.76 6.58 7.37
CA GLU A 258 -2.12 5.39 7.95
C GLU A 258 -2.11 5.40 9.48
N ASN A 259 -2.16 6.56 10.13
CA ASN A 259 -2.23 6.67 11.60
C ASN A 259 -3.58 6.18 12.16
N TYR A 260 -4.58 5.99 11.31
CA TYR A 260 -5.89 5.43 11.67
C TYR A 260 -6.05 3.98 11.18
N SER A 261 -4.96 3.34 10.71
CA SER A 261 -4.98 2.01 10.09
C SER A 261 -5.59 0.92 10.96
N ARG A 262 -5.47 0.98 12.30
CA ARG A 262 -6.18 0.06 13.21
C ARG A 262 -7.67 0.02 12.90
N TYR A 263 -8.29 1.20 12.85
CA TYR A 263 -9.71 1.31 12.62
C TYR A 263 -10.11 0.96 11.18
N LEU A 264 -9.27 1.33 10.22
CA LEU A 264 -9.50 1.04 8.80
C LEU A 264 -9.38 -0.45 8.47
N SER A 265 -8.55 -1.18 9.21
CA SER A 265 -8.37 -2.63 9.05
C SER A 265 -9.29 -3.46 9.95
N GLY A 266 -10.00 -2.85 10.90
CA GLY A 266 -10.85 -3.56 11.85
C GLY A 266 -10.09 -4.44 12.86
N ARG A 267 -8.79 -4.19 13.04
CA ARG A 267 -7.94 -4.95 13.98
C ARG A 267 -8.11 -4.46 15.42
N ASN A 268 -7.83 -5.34 16.37
CA ASN A 268 -7.91 -5.03 17.80
C ASN A 268 -6.72 -4.16 18.25
N PRO A 269 -6.86 -3.41 19.36
CA PRO A 269 -5.74 -2.67 19.95
C PRO A 269 -4.52 -3.58 20.19
N GLY A 270 -3.34 -3.11 19.77
CA GLY A 270 -2.09 -3.85 19.90
C GLY A 270 -1.79 -4.85 18.80
N GLU A 271 -2.74 -5.22 17.94
CA GLU A 271 -2.46 -6.02 16.74
C GLU A 271 -1.66 -5.20 15.72
N SER A 272 -0.73 -5.84 15.00
CA SER A 272 0.01 -5.19 13.91
C SER A 272 -0.93 -4.83 12.75
N PRO A 273 -0.57 -3.95 11.81
CA PRO A 273 -1.28 -3.84 10.54
C PRO A 273 -0.95 -5.03 9.62
N PRO A 274 -1.78 -5.31 8.59
CA PRO A 274 -1.39 -6.21 7.50
C PRO A 274 -0.08 -5.73 6.85
N CYS A 275 0.71 -6.65 6.33
CA CYS A 275 2.00 -6.40 5.68
C CYS A 275 2.18 -7.35 4.49
N LEU A 276 3.37 -7.41 3.88
CA LEU A 276 3.60 -8.29 2.72
C LEU A 276 3.37 -9.77 3.07
N PHE A 277 3.67 -10.18 4.31
CA PHE A 277 3.49 -11.56 4.78
C PHE A 277 2.02 -12.02 4.81
N ASP A 278 1.06 -11.10 4.91
CA ASP A 278 -0.36 -11.42 4.78
C ASP A 278 -0.76 -11.72 3.30
N TYR A 279 0.05 -11.31 2.32
CA TYR A 279 -0.16 -11.62 0.89
C TYR A 279 0.53 -12.92 0.45
N ILE A 280 1.42 -13.45 1.28
CA ILE A 280 2.30 -14.56 0.91
C ILE A 280 1.54 -15.90 1.03
N PRO A 281 1.57 -16.76 0.00
CA PRO A 281 0.97 -18.10 0.09
C PRO A 281 1.58 -18.92 1.24
N LYS A 282 0.75 -19.71 1.94
CA LYS A 282 1.19 -20.54 3.07
C LYS A 282 2.29 -21.55 2.72
N ASN A 283 2.43 -21.91 1.45
CA ASN A 283 3.47 -22.79 0.96
C ASN A 283 4.67 -22.03 0.39
N ALA A 284 4.87 -20.74 0.66
CA ALA A 284 6.06 -20.02 0.22
C ALA A 284 7.30 -20.39 1.05
N ILE A 285 8.50 -20.03 0.60
CA ILE A 285 9.76 -20.19 1.34
C ILE A 285 10.38 -18.81 1.56
N VAL A 286 10.87 -18.54 2.77
CA VAL A 286 11.62 -17.32 3.09
C VAL A 286 13.11 -17.62 3.17
N PHE A 287 13.90 -16.87 2.42
CA PHE A 287 15.35 -16.80 2.52
C PHE A 287 15.74 -15.47 3.15
N ILE A 288 16.68 -15.49 4.08
CA ILE A 288 17.21 -14.28 4.71
C ILE A 288 18.68 -14.20 4.33
N ASP A 289 18.99 -13.29 3.42
CA ASP A 289 20.35 -13.01 3.03
C ASP A 289 21.04 -12.17 4.11
N GLU A 290 22.32 -12.44 4.34
CA GLU A 290 23.12 -11.86 5.43
C GLU A 290 22.37 -11.86 6.77
N SER A 291 21.87 -13.03 7.17
CA SER A 291 20.99 -13.20 8.33
C SER A 291 21.55 -12.63 9.63
N HIS A 292 22.87 -12.65 9.80
CA HIS A 292 23.58 -12.06 10.94
C HIS A 292 23.38 -10.53 11.06
N VAL A 293 22.97 -9.86 9.98
CA VAL A 293 22.57 -8.43 9.94
C VAL A 293 21.05 -8.26 9.78
N SER A 294 20.44 -9.01 8.85
CA SER A 294 19.01 -8.90 8.53
C SER A 294 18.09 -9.24 9.71
N VAL A 295 18.41 -10.29 10.49
CA VAL A 295 17.59 -10.72 11.63
C VAL A 295 17.57 -9.67 12.75
N PRO A 296 18.72 -9.14 13.23
CA PRO A 296 18.72 -8.02 14.16
C PRO A 296 17.95 -6.79 13.66
N GLN A 297 18.05 -6.48 12.36
CA GLN A 297 17.36 -5.33 11.76
C GLN A 297 15.84 -5.47 11.85
N ILE A 298 15.27 -6.64 11.52
CA ILE A 298 13.83 -6.93 11.63
C ILE A 298 13.33 -6.61 13.05
N GLY A 299 14.02 -7.11 14.07
CA GLY A 299 13.64 -6.86 15.47
C GLY A 299 13.82 -5.42 15.94
N ALA A 300 14.68 -4.63 15.28
CA ALA A 300 14.93 -3.24 15.63
C ALA A 300 13.86 -2.27 15.09
N MET A 301 13.21 -2.59 13.95
CA MET A 301 12.28 -1.68 13.27
C MET A 301 11.11 -1.26 14.17
N TYR A 302 10.51 -2.20 14.91
CA TYR A 302 9.43 -1.91 15.85
C TYR A 302 9.86 -0.96 16.98
N LYS A 303 11.03 -1.18 17.57
CA LYS A 303 11.50 -0.39 18.73
C LYS A 303 11.71 1.07 18.36
N GLY A 304 12.32 1.32 17.20
CA GLY A 304 12.52 2.68 16.68
C GLY A 304 11.21 3.39 16.34
N ASP A 305 10.28 2.70 15.68
CA ASP A 305 8.96 3.26 15.35
C ASP A 305 8.15 3.59 16.62
N ARG A 306 8.12 2.66 17.59
CA ARG A 306 7.41 2.80 18.85
C ARG A 306 7.90 4.01 19.64
N SER A 307 9.22 4.15 19.84
CA SER A 307 9.79 5.27 20.60
C SER A 307 9.43 6.64 20.00
N ARG A 308 9.47 6.75 18.66
CA ARG A 308 9.07 7.98 17.96
C ARG A 308 7.59 8.29 18.16
N LYS A 309 6.72 7.28 18.04
CA LYS A 309 5.26 7.46 18.14
C LYS A 309 4.77 7.69 19.57
N GLU A 310 5.41 7.08 20.56
CA GLU A 310 5.12 7.33 21.97
C GLU A 310 5.28 8.82 22.30
N THR A 311 6.34 9.44 21.79
CA THR A 311 6.55 10.89 21.96
C THR A 311 5.43 11.70 21.29
N LEU A 312 5.02 11.37 20.06
CA LEU A 312 3.90 12.05 19.39
C LEU A 312 2.58 11.93 20.17
N VAL A 313 2.29 10.75 20.73
CA VAL A 313 1.07 10.48 21.50
C VAL A 313 1.10 11.15 22.87
N GLU A 314 2.27 11.17 23.52
CA GLU A 314 2.45 11.82 24.81
C GLU A 314 2.21 13.32 24.73
N TYR A 315 2.64 13.94 23.65
CA TYR A 315 2.52 15.37 23.38
C TYR A 315 1.31 15.74 22.50
N GLY A 316 0.32 14.85 22.37
CA GLY A 316 -0.97 15.18 21.74
C GLY A 316 -0.91 15.48 20.24
N PHE A 317 0.11 15.00 19.51
CA PHE A 317 0.15 15.09 18.04
C PHE A 317 -0.65 13.98 17.36
N ARG A 318 -0.80 12.83 18.02
CA ARG A 318 -1.53 11.66 17.51
C ARG A 318 -2.30 10.94 18.63
N LEU A 319 -3.36 10.23 18.24
CA LEU A 319 -4.09 9.33 19.14
C LEU A 319 -3.25 8.10 19.51
N PRO A 320 -3.53 7.43 20.65
CA PRO A 320 -2.86 6.19 21.02
C PRO A 320 -2.89 5.10 19.94
N SER A 321 -4.00 4.98 19.21
CA SER A 321 -4.15 4.10 18.04
C SER A 321 -3.08 4.26 16.97
N ALA A 322 -2.47 5.43 16.84
CA ALA A 322 -1.40 5.64 15.86
C ALA A 322 -0.19 4.73 16.11
N MET A 323 0.02 4.26 17.34
CA MET A 323 1.08 3.30 17.68
C MET A 323 0.80 1.87 17.19
N ASP A 324 -0.45 1.57 16.84
CA ASP A 324 -0.84 0.28 16.25
C ASP A 324 -0.54 0.25 14.74
N ASN A 325 -0.31 1.40 14.10
CA ASN A 325 0.28 1.48 12.77
C ASN A 325 1.80 1.28 12.85
N ARG A 326 2.30 0.05 12.86
CA ARG A 326 3.71 -0.23 13.15
C ARG A 326 4.24 -1.36 12.29
N PRO A 327 5.56 -1.51 12.12
CA PRO A 327 6.08 -2.76 11.59
C PRO A 327 5.80 -3.92 12.56
N LEU A 328 5.88 -5.14 12.04
CA LEU A 328 5.83 -6.36 12.86
C LEU A 328 6.91 -6.33 13.95
N LYS A 329 6.57 -6.87 15.11
CA LYS A 329 7.58 -7.32 16.08
C LYS A 329 8.24 -8.59 15.56
N PHE A 330 9.38 -8.95 16.15
CA PHE A 330 10.12 -10.12 15.70
C PHE A 330 9.33 -11.42 15.90
N ASP A 331 8.68 -11.58 17.05
CA ASP A 331 7.80 -12.72 17.37
C ASP A 331 6.58 -12.79 16.44
N GLU A 332 5.99 -11.65 16.09
CA GLU A 332 4.90 -11.59 15.09
C GLU A 332 5.39 -12.01 13.69
N TRP A 333 6.60 -11.60 13.31
CA TRP A 333 7.21 -12.00 12.05
C TRP A 333 7.53 -13.50 12.03
N GLU A 334 8.08 -14.07 13.11
CA GLU A 334 8.33 -15.51 13.22
C GLU A 334 7.05 -16.35 13.10
N LEU A 335 5.91 -15.84 13.58
CA LEU A 335 4.61 -16.51 13.46
C LEU A 335 4.01 -16.43 12.05
N LEU A 336 4.30 -15.36 11.30
CA LEU A 336 3.76 -15.13 9.96
C LEU A 336 4.66 -15.68 8.84
N ALA A 337 5.97 -15.79 9.09
CA ALA A 337 6.90 -16.35 8.12
C ALA A 337 6.60 -17.86 7.90
N PRO A 338 6.38 -18.29 6.64
CA PRO A 338 5.97 -19.66 6.29
C PRO A 338 7.07 -20.72 6.39
#